data_AF-A0A924S3X0-F1
#
_entry.id   AF-A0A924S3X0-F1
#
_cell.length_a   1.000
_cell.length_b   1.000
_cell.length_c   1.000
_cell.angle_alpha   90.00
_cell.angle_beta   90.00
_cell.angle_gamma   90.00
#
_symmetry.space_group_name_H-M   'P 1'
#
loop_
_entity.id
_entity.type
_entity.pdbx_description
1 polymer ?
#
loop_
_entity_poly.entity_id
_entity_poly.type
_entity_poly.pdbx_seq_one_letter_code
_entity_poly.pdbx_strand_id
1 'polypeptide(L)'
;MKVDGPLASTGRQLGAKWVDPDAAPRADVQADLFRHVSVEKAMLYRCVMACFAAAKRQFRLHLRPDEVLAEGRWALGAGQAPPRIEEIQAALAQLTDWGNLESQPDTARVASISDFYRARFLYRLSQGGEAVEAALTTFAHTLRRRAELQTVALEDITHRLQALRALADSAEPDASKVHETLRDLVRVFESLAD
;
A
#
# COMPACT_ATOMS: atom_id res chain seq x y z
N MET A 1 -66.11 -6.46 42.57
CA MET A 1 -66.36 -5.34 41.63
C MET A 1 -65.17 -4.39 41.77
N LYS A 2 -64.12 -4.60 40.95
CA LYS A 2 -63.75 -3.79 39.77
C LYS A 2 -62.79 -2.64 40.17
N VAL A 3 -61.54 -2.76 39.68
CA VAL A 3 -60.54 -1.73 39.26
C VAL A 3 -60.00 -0.76 40.33
N ASP A 4 -58.71 -0.39 40.42
CA ASP A 4 -57.67 -0.09 39.42
C ASP A 4 -56.24 -0.33 39.95
N GLY A 5 -55.28 -0.59 39.03
CA GLY A 5 -53.83 -0.62 39.28
C GLY A 5 -53.14 0.74 39.02
N PRO A 6 -51.85 0.77 38.60
CA PRO A 6 -50.69 1.04 39.45
C PRO A 6 -49.92 2.33 39.10
N LEU A 7 -48.95 2.76 39.92
CA LEU A 7 -47.90 3.70 39.51
C LEU A 7 -46.51 3.15 39.85
N ALA A 8 -45.93 2.44 38.90
CA ALA A 8 -44.50 2.15 38.83
C ALA A 8 -43.80 3.33 38.12
N SER A 9 -42.95 4.06 38.84
CA SER A 9 -42.07 5.09 38.27
C SER A 9 -40.77 4.44 37.78
N THR A 10 -40.75 3.99 36.54
CA THR A 10 -39.53 3.56 35.84
C THR A 10 -38.80 4.79 35.30
N GLY A 11 -37.77 5.25 36.03
CA GLY A 11 -36.80 6.21 35.52
C GLY A 11 -35.91 5.56 34.46
N ARG A 12 -36.16 5.87 33.18
CA ARG A 12 -35.35 5.45 32.04
C ARG A 12 -34.03 6.25 32.04
N GLN A 13 -32.91 5.60 32.32
CA GLN A 13 -31.58 6.15 32.00
C GLN A 13 -31.41 6.15 30.47
N LEU A 14 -31.40 7.34 29.87
CA LEU A 14 -30.91 7.57 28.52
C LEU A 14 -29.37 7.59 28.58
N GLY A 15 -28.75 6.43 28.40
CA GLY A 15 -27.30 6.32 28.22
C GLY A 15 -26.91 6.84 26.83
N ALA A 16 -26.62 8.14 26.72
CA ALA A 16 -25.90 8.67 25.57
C ALA A 16 -24.49 8.06 25.57
N LYS A 17 -24.24 7.18 24.60
CA LYS A 17 -22.97 6.50 24.40
C LYS A 17 -21.94 7.55 23.97
N TRP A 18 -21.16 8.08 24.92
CA TRP A 18 -19.97 8.87 24.61
C TRP A 18 -19.04 8.02 23.74
N VAL A 19 -18.80 8.47 22.50
CA VAL A 19 -17.76 7.91 21.62
C VAL A 19 -16.54 8.79 21.80
N ASP A 20 -15.47 8.22 22.33
CA ASP A 20 -14.19 8.90 22.55
C ASP A 20 -13.55 9.23 21.18
N PRO A 21 -13.36 10.51 20.84
CA PRO A 21 -12.76 10.92 19.57
C PRO A 21 -11.26 10.62 19.47
N ASP A 22 -10.60 10.27 20.59
CA ASP A 22 -9.17 9.93 20.66
C ASP A 22 -8.92 8.42 20.82
N ALA A 23 -9.96 7.59 20.76
CA ALA A 23 -9.80 6.14 20.78
C ALA A 23 -9.04 5.70 19.52
N ALA A 24 -7.78 5.26 19.69
CA ALA A 24 -6.98 4.69 18.63
C ALA A 24 -7.82 3.69 17.82
N PRO A 25 -7.82 3.76 16.48
CA PRO A 25 -8.69 2.92 15.66
C PRO A 25 -8.46 1.47 16.06
N ARG A 26 -9.54 0.73 16.32
CA ARG A 26 -9.45 -0.66 16.76
C ARG A 26 -8.56 -1.44 15.77
N ALA A 27 -7.68 -2.30 16.31
CA ALA A 27 -6.65 -2.97 15.53
C ALA A 27 -7.20 -3.83 14.36
N ASP A 28 -8.46 -4.28 14.47
CA ASP A 28 -9.21 -4.96 13.40
C ASP A 28 -9.47 -4.04 12.20
N VAL A 29 -9.93 -2.81 12.44
CA VAL A 29 -10.15 -1.79 11.39
C VAL A 29 -8.84 -1.42 10.69
N GLN A 30 -7.74 -1.37 11.43
CA GLN A 30 -6.42 -1.08 10.85
C GLN A 30 -5.89 -2.24 10.00
N ALA A 31 -6.16 -3.49 10.39
CA ALA A 31 -5.75 -4.67 9.64
C ALA A 31 -6.47 -4.77 8.29
N ASP A 32 -7.76 -4.40 8.23
CA ASP A 32 -8.53 -4.42 6.98
C ASP A 32 -7.98 -3.44 5.93
N LEU A 33 -7.35 -2.33 6.34
CA LEU A 33 -6.71 -1.40 5.40
C LEU A 33 -5.62 -2.09 4.56
N PHE A 34 -4.82 -2.97 5.17
CA PHE A 34 -3.76 -3.71 4.48
C PHE A 34 -4.26 -4.94 3.72
N ARG A 35 -5.50 -5.37 3.91
CA ARG A 35 -6.03 -6.63 3.34
C ARG A 35 -5.86 -6.75 1.84
N HIS A 36 -5.95 -5.64 1.13
CA HIS A 36 -5.80 -5.59 -0.32
C HIS A 36 -4.43 -6.03 -0.84
N VAL A 37 -3.41 -6.16 0.01
CA VAL A 37 -2.04 -6.55 -0.39
C VAL A 37 -1.80 -8.06 -0.34
N SER A 38 -2.65 -8.83 0.34
CA SER A 38 -2.41 -10.26 0.64
C SER A 38 -3.45 -11.22 0.04
N VAL A 39 -4.54 -10.69 -0.52
CA VAL A 39 -5.61 -11.48 -1.14
C VAL A 39 -5.28 -11.86 -2.59
N GLU A 40 -6.00 -12.85 -3.14
CA GLU A 40 -5.79 -13.36 -4.50
C GLU A 40 -5.79 -12.26 -5.58
N LYS A 41 -6.71 -11.29 -5.48
CA LYS A 41 -6.81 -10.15 -6.40
C LYS A 41 -5.90 -8.96 -6.02
N ALA A 42 -4.85 -9.19 -5.24
CA ALA A 42 -3.98 -8.12 -4.75
C ALA A 42 -3.46 -7.21 -5.87
N MET A 43 -3.04 -7.75 -7.01
CA MET A 43 -2.53 -6.93 -8.12
C MET A 43 -3.56 -5.96 -8.69
N LEU A 44 -4.81 -6.39 -8.84
CA LEU A 44 -5.89 -5.51 -9.24
C LEU A 44 -6.07 -4.36 -8.25
N TYR A 45 -6.15 -4.68 -6.95
CA TYR A 45 -6.31 -3.67 -5.92
C TYR A 45 -5.12 -2.71 -5.83
N ARG A 46 -3.89 -3.22 -5.94
CA ARG A 46 -2.67 -2.41 -5.96
C ARG A 46 -2.66 -1.45 -7.16
N CYS A 47 -3.08 -1.90 -8.34
CA CYS A 47 -3.22 -1.03 -9.51
C CYS A 47 -4.27 0.07 -9.31
N VAL A 48 -5.43 -0.28 -8.73
CA VAL A 48 -6.48 0.70 -8.42
C VAL A 48 -5.98 1.74 -7.41
N MET A 49 -5.37 1.31 -6.30
CA MET A 49 -4.79 2.22 -5.29
C MET A 49 -3.70 3.12 -5.88
N ALA A 50 -2.83 2.56 -6.74
CA ALA A 50 -1.81 3.34 -7.44
C ALA A 50 -2.40 4.39 -8.39
N CYS A 51 -3.57 4.12 -9.00
CA CYS A 51 -4.31 5.08 -9.82
C CYS A 51 -4.76 6.28 -8.97
N PHE A 52 -5.37 6.04 -7.81
CA PHE A 52 -5.77 7.13 -6.91
C PHE A 52 -4.55 7.90 -6.36
N ALA A 53 -3.48 7.20 -5.98
CA ALA A 53 -2.26 7.85 -5.53
C ALA A 53 -1.65 8.74 -6.63
N ALA A 54 -1.73 8.32 -7.91
CA ALA A 54 -1.29 9.13 -9.04
C ALA A 54 -2.21 10.35 -9.27
N ALA A 55 -3.53 10.15 -9.28
CA ALA A 55 -4.50 11.23 -9.43
C ALA A 55 -4.36 12.29 -8.33
N LYS A 56 -4.16 11.86 -7.07
CA LYS A 56 -3.92 12.77 -5.94
C LYS A 56 -2.67 13.63 -6.13
N ARG A 57 -1.57 13.07 -6.67
CA ARG A 57 -0.35 13.84 -7.00
C ARG A 57 -0.59 14.91 -8.07
N GLN A 58 -1.64 14.75 -8.87
CA GLN A 58 -2.10 15.71 -9.88
C GLN A 58 -3.26 16.59 -9.37
N PHE A 59 -3.51 16.60 -8.04
CA PHE A 59 -4.59 17.34 -7.39
C PHE A 59 -6.02 16.92 -7.82
N ARG A 60 -6.17 15.74 -8.44
CA ARG A 60 -7.48 15.13 -8.71
C ARG A 60 -7.89 14.29 -7.50
N LEU A 61 -8.84 14.82 -6.73
CA LEU A 61 -9.29 14.20 -5.48
C LEU A 61 -10.26 13.03 -5.68
N HIS A 62 -11.02 13.04 -6.79
CA HIS A 62 -12.04 12.04 -7.05
C HIS A 62 -11.85 11.41 -8.43
N LEU A 63 -12.17 10.12 -8.54
CA LEU A 63 -12.19 9.38 -9.80
C LEU A 63 -13.51 8.62 -9.94
N ARG A 64 -14.02 8.55 -11.17
CA ARG A 64 -15.08 7.64 -11.60
C ARG A 64 -14.50 6.26 -11.96
N PRO A 65 -15.31 5.19 -11.93
CA PRO A 65 -14.88 3.86 -12.38
C PRO A 65 -14.28 3.84 -13.79
N ASP A 66 -14.87 4.58 -14.74
CA ASP A 66 -14.38 4.65 -16.12
C ASP A 66 -13.01 5.36 -16.21
N GLU A 67 -12.76 6.37 -15.38
CA GLU A 67 -11.47 7.06 -15.28
C GLU A 67 -10.40 6.13 -14.70
N VAL A 68 -10.74 5.37 -13.66
CA VAL A 68 -9.84 4.36 -13.10
C VAL A 68 -9.48 3.31 -14.15
N LEU A 69 -10.48 2.81 -14.91
CA LEU A 69 -10.27 1.85 -15.99
C LEU A 69 -9.31 2.39 -17.07
N ALA A 70 -9.50 3.63 -17.49
CA ALA A 70 -8.73 4.28 -18.54
C ALA A 70 -7.29 4.64 -18.11
N GLU A 71 -7.10 5.06 -16.87
CA GLU A 71 -5.81 5.56 -16.36
C GLU A 71 -4.98 4.48 -15.66
N GLY A 72 -5.62 3.38 -15.27
CA GLY A 72 -4.96 2.30 -14.57
C GLY A 72 -3.88 1.62 -15.40
N ARG A 73 -2.71 1.43 -14.79
CA ARG A 73 -1.61 0.65 -15.36
C ARG A 73 -1.79 -0.81 -15.00
N TRP A 74 -2.48 -1.55 -15.87
CA TRP A 74 -2.87 -2.95 -15.66
C TRP A 74 -1.70 -3.91 -15.91
N ALA A 75 -0.76 -3.99 -14.96
CA ALA A 75 0.32 -4.97 -14.96
C ALA A 75 -0.10 -6.24 -14.20
N LEU A 76 -1.19 -6.89 -14.64
CA LEU A 76 -1.77 -8.05 -13.95
C LEU A 76 -0.95 -9.35 -14.14
N GLY A 77 -0.09 -9.39 -15.16
CA GLY A 77 0.76 -10.53 -15.48
C GLY A 77 0.98 -10.64 -16.99
N ALA A 78 1.96 -11.45 -17.42
CA ALA A 78 2.22 -11.65 -18.83
C ALA A 78 0.99 -12.28 -19.52
N GLY A 79 0.42 -11.57 -20.50
CA GLY A 79 -0.70 -12.05 -21.32
C GLY A 79 -2.10 -11.86 -20.71
N GLN A 80 -2.25 -11.20 -19.56
CA GLN A 80 -3.58 -10.87 -19.03
C GLN A 80 -4.15 -9.63 -19.71
N ALA A 81 -5.41 -9.74 -20.14
CA ALA A 81 -6.16 -8.59 -20.66
C ALA A 81 -6.43 -7.56 -19.54
N PRO A 82 -6.59 -6.27 -19.90
CA PRO A 82 -7.10 -5.27 -18.96
C PRO A 82 -8.42 -5.72 -18.30
N PRO A 83 -8.65 -5.33 -17.04
CA PRO A 83 -9.89 -5.66 -16.33
C PRO A 83 -11.09 -5.02 -17.04
N ARG A 84 -12.26 -5.65 -16.89
CA ARG A 84 -13.53 -5.06 -17.35
C ARG A 84 -14.05 -4.03 -16.35
N ILE A 85 -14.97 -3.18 -16.80
CA ILE A 85 -15.55 -2.13 -15.94
C ILE A 85 -16.25 -2.72 -14.71
N GLU A 86 -16.86 -3.89 -14.83
CA GLU A 86 -17.52 -4.58 -13.72
C GLU A 86 -16.50 -5.05 -12.66
N GLU A 87 -15.30 -5.47 -13.10
CA GLU A 87 -14.21 -5.85 -12.19
C GLU A 87 -13.65 -4.64 -11.45
N ILE A 88 -13.56 -3.49 -12.13
CA ILE A 88 -13.18 -2.21 -11.50
C ILE A 88 -14.23 -1.79 -10.47
N GLN A 89 -15.52 -1.85 -10.81
CA GLN A 89 -16.60 -1.51 -9.88
C GLN A 89 -16.59 -2.40 -8.64
N ALA A 90 -16.42 -3.72 -8.82
CA ALA A 90 -16.28 -4.65 -7.71
C ALA A 90 -15.04 -4.36 -6.85
N ALA A 91 -13.91 -3.99 -7.48
CA ALA A 91 -12.70 -3.66 -6.76
C ALA A 91 -12.85 -2.36 -5.94
N LEU A 92 -13.49 -1.34 -6.51
CA LEU A 92 -13.77 -0.07 -5.84
C LEU A 92 -14.69 -0.26 -4.63
N ALA A 93 -15.78 -1.04 -4.79
CA ALA A 93 -16.67 -1.36 -3.68
C ALA A 93 -15.91 -2.08 -2.55
N GLN A 94 -15.11 -3.09 -2.89
CA GLN A 94 -14.35 -3.84 -1.89
C GLN A 94 -13.30 -2.98 -1.16
N LEU A 95 -12.61 -2.09 -1.88
CA LEU A 95 -11.65 -1.16 -1.28
C LEU A 95 -12.35 -0.11 -0.40
N THR A 96 -13.59 0.26 -0.70
CA THR A 96 -14.43 1.07 0.19
C THR A 96 -14.82 0.29 1.45
N ASP A 97 -15.22 -0.97 1.32
CA ASP A 97 -15.57 -1.83 2.47
C ASP A 97 -14.38 -2.04 3.41
N TRP A 98 -13.16 -2.15 2.86
CA TRP A 98 -11.92 -2.23 3.64
C TRP A 98 -11.43 -0.87 4.16
N GLY A 99 -12.15 0.22 3.91
CA GLY A 99 -11.82 1.56 4.40
C GLY A 99 -10.65 2.23 3.68
N ASN A 100 -10.20 1.70 2.53
CA ASN A 100 -9.13 2.31 1.73
C ASN A 100 -9.64 3.48 0.88
N LEU A 101 -10.88 3.38 0.41
CA LEU A 101 -11.55 4.40 -0.41
C LEU A 101 -12.81 4.88 0.28
N GLU A 102 -13.21 6.11 -0.03
CA GLU A 102 -14.54 6.63 0.25
C GLU A 102 -15.32 6.79 -1.05
N SER A 103 -16.61 6.46 -1.01
CA SER A 103 -17.52 6.59 -2.15
C SER A 103 -18.62 7.62 -1.87
N GLN A 104 -18.93 8.46 -2.84
CA GLN A 104 -20.07 9.38 -2.77
C GLN A 104 -20.89 9.35 -4.06
N PRO A 105 -22.21 9.61 -4.01
CA PRO A 105 -23.03 9.73 -5.20
C PRO A 105 -22.53 10.85 -6.12
N ASP A 106 -22.48 10.58 -7.42
CA ASP A 106 -22.16 11.57 -8.44
C ASP A 106 -23.42 12.31 -8.88
N THR A 107 -23.60 13.55 -8.41
CA THR A 107 -24.80 14.35 -8.68
C THR A 107 -24.63 15.31 -9.88
N ALA A 108 -23.64 15.09 -10.76
CA ALA A 108 -23.44 15.93 -11.93
C ALA A 108 -24.68 15.91 -12.86
N ARG A 109 -25.21 17.10 -13.21
CA ARG A 109 -26.37 17.29 -14.09
C ARG A 109 -26.13 16.62 -15.45
N VAL A 110 -27.00 15.67 -15.82
CA VAL A 110 -26.78 14.69 -16.89
C VAL A 110 -27.25 15.20 -18.26
N ALA A 111 -26.50 14.88 -19.32
CA ALA A 111 -26.84 15.22 -20.72
C ALA A 111 -27.66 14.13 -21.46
N SER A 112 -27.90 12.94 -20.88
CA SER A 112 -28.68 11.87 -21.52
C SER A 112 -29.38 10.93 -20.53
N ILE A 113 -30.45 10.27 -20.98
CA ILE A 113 -31.24 9.29 -20.19
C ILE A 113 -30.48 7.97 -20.00
N SER A 114 -29.61 7.59 -20.94
CA SER A 114 -28.77 6.38 -20.83
C SER A 114 -27.74 6.47 -19.71
N ASP A 115 -27.36 7.70 -19.34
CA ASP A 115 -26.40 8.00 -18.27
C ASP A 115 -27.01 7.93 -16.86
N PHE A 116 -28.34 7.92 -16.76
CA PHE A 116 -29.10 7.95 -15.50
C PHE A 116 -29.16 6.59 -14.79
N TYR A 117 -29.00 5.47 -15.51
CA TYR A 117 -29.19 4.11 -14.96
C TYR A 117 -27.90 3.41 -14.47
N ARG A 118 -26.73 4.06 -14.55
CA ARG A 118 -25.49 3.53 -13.95
C ARG A 118 -25.35 4.08 -12.54
N ALA A 119 -25.01 3.23 -11.57
CA ALA A 119 -24.62 3.66 -10.22
C ALA A 119 -23.33 4.49 -10.29
N ARG A 120 -23.47 5.80 -10.52
CA ARG A 120 -22.34 6.72 -10.63
C ARG A 120 -21.90 7.09 -9.22
N PHE A 121 -20.81 6.47 -8.78
CA PHE A 121 -20.08 6.86 -7.58
C PHE A 121 -18.81 7.61 -8.00
N LEU A 122 -18.48 8.64 -7.25
CA LEU A 122 -17.16 9.23 -7.20
C LEU A 122 -16.41 8.60 -6.03
N TYR A 123 -15.19 8.17 -6.28
CA TYR A 123 -14.34 7.55 -5.28
C TYR A 123 -13.16 8.47 -4.97
N ARG A 124 -12.68 8.45 -3.72
CA ARG A 124 -11.45 9.12 -3.29
C ARG A 124 -10.68 8.25 -2.30
N LEU A 125 -9.39 8.52 -2.11
CA LEU A 125 -8.66 7.90 -1.01
C LEU A 125 -9.24 8.38 0.34
N SER A 126 -9.41 7.43 1.25
CA SER A 126 -9.60 7.76 2.67
C SER A 126 -8.24 8.12 3.29
N GLN A 127 -8.25 8.74 4.46
CA GLN A 127 -7.01 8.97 5.22
C GLN A 127 -6.25 7.67 5.51
N GLY A 128 -6.97 6.57 5.77
CA GLY A 128 -6.38 5.25 5.99
C GLY A 128 -5.70 4.69 4.73
N GLY A 129 -6.37 4.79 3.58
CA GLY A 129 -5.80 4.37 2.29
C GLY A 129 -4.54 5.17 1.92
N GLU A 130 -4.53 6.48 2.23
CA GLU A 130 -3.34 7.31 2.04
C GLU A 130 -2.17 6.88 2.92
N ALA A 131 -2.44 6.60 4.20
CA ALA A 131 -1.42 6.14 5.14
C ALA A 131 -0.82 4.81 4.69
N VAL A 132 -1.64 3.88 4.20
CA VAL A 132 -1.17 2.60 3.65
C VAL A 132 -0.32 2.80 2.40
N GLU A 133 -0.74 3.65 1.46
CA GLU A 133 0.06 3.94 0.26
C GLU A 133 1.41 4.57 0.59
N ALA A 134 1.45 5.47 1.57
CA ALA A 134 2.70 6.05 2.08
C ALA A 134 3.59 4.98 2.72
N ALA A 135 3.03 4.11 3.57
CA ALA A 135 3.75 3.03 4.23
C ALA A 135 4.36 2.04 3.21
N LEU A 136 3.57 1.63 2.21
CA LEU A 136 4.01 0.70 1.17
C LEU A 136 5.06 1.32 0.24
N THR A 137 4.95 2.62 -0.04
CA THR A 137 6.00 3.36 -0.77
C THR A 137 7.32 3.35 -0.01
N THR A 138 7.29 3.66 1.29
CA THR A 138 8.47 3.63 2.17
C THR A 138 9.05 2.23 2.25
N PHE A 139 8.23 1.22 2.48
CA PHE A 139 8.65 -0.18 2.52
C PHE A 139 9.39 -0.59 1.24
N ALA A 140 8.80 -0.31 0.07
CA ALA A 140 9.43 -0.63 -1.21
C ALA A 140 10.74 0.13 -1.44
N HIS A 141 10.83 1.38 -1.00
CA HIS A 141 12.07 2.15 -1.09
C HIS A 141 13.17 1.58 -0.18
N THR A 142 12.84 1.22 1.06
CA THR A 142 13.80 0.61 2.00
C THR A 142 14.36 -0.70 1.47
N LEU A 143 13.51 -1.57 0.93
CA LEU A 143 13.96 -2.84 0.35
C LEU A 143 14.87 -2.64 -0.87
N ARG A 144 14.53 -1.70 -1.76
CA ARG A 144 15.38 -1.37 -2.92
C ARG A 144 16.72 -0.81 -2.49
N ARG A 145 16.74 0.13 -1.54
CA ARG A 145 17.99 0.71 -1.03
C ARG A 145 18.89 -0.35 -0.41
N ARG A 146 18.32 -1.31 0.34
CA ARG A 146 19.10 -2.45 0.87
C ARG A 146 19.71 -3.27 -0.27
N ALA A 147 18.93 -3.60 -1.30
CA ALA A 147 19.43 -4.35 -2.46
C ALA A 147 20.52 -3.61 -3.25
N GLU A 148 20.41 -2.28 -3.38
CA GLU A 148 21.43 -1.42 -3.99
C GLU A 148 22.73 -1.45 -3.18
N LEU A 149 22.67 -1.29 -1.85
CA LEU A 149 23.84 -1.38 -0.97
C LEU A 149 24.51 -2.75 -1.04
N GLN A 150 23.73 -3.83 -1.11
CA GLN A 150 24.26 -5.18 -1.28
C GLN A 150 24.98 -5.34 -2.64
N THR A 151 24.42 -4.80 -3.72
CA THR A 151 25.07 -4.82 -5.04
C THR A 151 26.42 -4.09 -5.00
N VAL A 152 26.47 -2.90 -4.39
CA VAL A 152 27.73 -2.14 -4.23
C VAL A 152 28.77 -2.91 -3.41
N ALA A 153 28.35 -3.56 -2.32
CA ALA A 153 29.25 -4.39 -1.52
C ALA A 153 29.80 -5.59 -2.30
N LEU A 154 28.99 -6.22 -3.17
CA LEU A 154 29.44 -7.31 -4.05
C LEU A 154 30.48 -6.83 -5.09
N GLU A 155 30.31 -5.63 -5.64
CA GLU A 155 31.30 -5.01 -6.51
C GLU A 155 32.62 -4.72 -5.77
N ASP A 156 32.56 -4.22 -4.53
CA ASP A 156 33.76 -3.98 -3.71
C ASP A 156 34.49 -5.30 -3.37
N ILE A 157 33.75 -6.35 -2.99
CA ILE A 157 34.32 -7.69 -2.80
C ILE A 157 35.04 -8.17 -4.06
N THR A 158 34.43 -7.99 -5.24
CA THR A 158 35.01 -8.41 -6.51
C THR A 158 36.33 -7.69 -6.77
N HIS A 159 36.38 -6.36 -6.63
CA HIS A 159 37.60 -5.58 -6.79
C HIS A 159 38.71 -6.01 -5.82
N ARG A 160 38.36 -6.25 -4.54
CA ARG A 160 39.32 -6.67 -3.51
C ARG A 160 39.86 -8.08 -3.74
N LEU A 161 39.02 -9.02 -4.20
CA LEU A 161 39.47 -10.35 -4.60
C LEU A 161 40.40 -10.30 -5.83
N GLN A 162 40.11 -9.41 -6.79
CA GLN A 162 41.00 -9.19 -7.94
C GLN A 162 42.35 -8.59 -7.50
N ALA A 163 42.35 -7.62 -6.59
CA ALA A 163 43.57 -7.04 -6.04
C ALA A 163 44.39 -8.09 -5.26
N LEU A 164 43.73 -8.92 -4.45
CA LEU A 164 44.37 -10.01 -3.72
C LEU A 164 45.00 -11.04 -4.67
N ARG A 165 44.29 -11.39 -5.75
CA ARG A 165 44.82 -12.28 -6.79
C ARG A 165 46.06 -11.68 -7.47
N ALA A 166 46.02 -10.41 -7.84
CA ALA A 166 47.17 -9.74 -8.45
C ALA A 166 48.38 -9.70 -7.51
N LEU A 167 48.17 -9.52 -6.19
CA LEU A 167 49.23 -9.61 -5.19
C LEU A 167 49.79 -11.03 -5.05
N ALA A 168 48.93 -12.05 -5.13
CA ALA A 168 49.33 -13.45 -5.05
C ALA A 168 50.13 -13.91 -6.29
N ASP A 169 49.85 -13.33 -7.45
CA ASP A 169 50.56 -13.60 -8.71
C ASP A 169 51.94 -12.88 -8.78
N SER A 170 52.28 -12.03 -7.81
CA SER A 170 53.58 -11.35 -7.72
C SER A 170 54.69 -12.31 -7.28
N ALA A 171 55.88 -12.20 -7.88
CA ALA A 171 57.06 -12.99 -7.49
C ALA A 171 57.51 -12.73 -6.05
N GLU A 172 57.31 -11.51 -5.55
CA GLU A 172 57.48 -11.13 -4.15
C GLU A 172 56.23 -10.37 -3.67
N PRO A 173 55.26 -11.06 -3.02
CA PRO A 173 54.05 -10.43 -2.52
C PRO A 173 54.33 -9.49 -1.35
N ASP A 174 53.77 -8.28 -1.38
CA ASP A 174 53.81 -7.35 -0.26
C ASP A 174 52.86 -7.81 0.85
N ALA A 175 53.43 -8.41 1.91
CA ALA A 175 52.68 -8.96 3.03
C ALA A 175 51.77 -7.92 3.73
N SER A 176 52.17 -6.64 3.75
CA SER A 176 51.37 -5.57 4.35
C SER A 176 50.10 -5.31 3.54
N LYS A 177 50.22 -5.23 2.22
CA LYS A 177 49.09 -5.04 1.30
C LYS A 177 48.15 -6.24 1.26
N VAL A 178 48.71 -7.45 1.35
CA VAL A 178 47.91 -8.68 1.44
C VAL A 178 47.06 -8.67 2.72
N HIS A 179 47.68 -8.38 3.88
CA HIS A 179 46.97 -8.31 5.14
C HIS A 179 45.89 -7.22 5.15
N GLU A 180 46.20 -6.03 4.61
CA GLU A 180 45.24 -4.93 4.47
C GLU A 180 44.03 -5.34 3.61
N THR A 181 44.27 -5.94 2.44
CA THR A 181 43.22 -6.37 1.52
C THR A 181 42.31 -7.42 2.15
N LEU A 182 42.89 -8.40 2.85
CA LEU A 182 42.12 -9.44 3.56
C LEU A 182 41.30 -8.86 4.71
N ARG A 183 41.88 -7.95 5.51
CA ARG A 183 41.18 -7.30 6.62
C ARG A 183 39.98 -6.49 6.11
N ASP A 184 40.15 -5.77 5.01
CA ASP A 184 39.05 -5.02 4.42
C ASP A 184 37.98 -5.95 3.84
N LEU A 185 38.38 -7.07 3.21
CA LEU A 185 37.44 -8.09 2.72
C LEU A 185 36.56 -8.64 3.84
N VAL A 186 37.15 -8.96 5.00
CA VAL A 186 36.41 -9.41 6.20
C VAL A 186 35.40 -8.36 6.66
N ARG A 187 35.80 -7.07 6.71
CA ARG A 187 34.89 -5.99 7.11
C ARG A 187 33.68 -5.84 6.16
N VAL A 188 33.90 -5.99 4.85
CA VAL A 188 32.79 -5.92 3.88
C VAL A 188 31.86 -7.13 4.06
N PHE A 189 32.38 -8.33 4.32
CA PHE A 189 31.56 -9.49 4.63
C PHE A 189 30.77 -9.35 5.93
N GLU A 190 31.37 -8.80 7.00
CA GLU A 190 30.67 -8.50 8.25
C GLU A 190 29.52 -7.50 8.00
N SER A 191 29.76 -6.46 7.21
CA SER A 191 28.72 -5.47 6.88
C SER A 191 27.55 -6.00 6.05
N LEU A 192 27.72 -7.16 5.40
CA LEU A 192 26.66 -7.85 4.65
C LEU A 192 25.82 -8.78 5.53
N ALA A 193 26.31 -9.16 6.71
CA ALA A 193 25.63 -10.06 7.63
C ALA A 193 24.56 -9.36 8.49
N ASP A 194 24.60 -8.02 8.56
CA ASP A 194 23.63 -7.16 9.25
C ASP A 194 22.46 -6.72 8.33
#